data_AF-A0A933AAZ7-F1
#
_entry.id   AF-A0A933AAZ7-F1
#
_cell.length_a   1.000
_cell.length_b   1.000
_cell.length_c   1.000
_cell.angle_alpha   90.00
_cell.angle_beta   90.00
_cell.angle_gamma   90.00
#
_symmetry.space_group_name_H-M   'P 1'
#
loop_
_entity.id
_entity.type
_entity.pdbx_description
1 polymer ?
#
loop_
_entity_poly.entity_id
_entity_poly.type
_entity_poly.pdbx_seq_one_letter_code
_entity_poly.pdbx_strand_id
1 'polypeptide(L)'
;MESQFVKALRSELSAVSTKLSAVCTKIEVVRTEMAGRLTELENEKDTLEALLRHIQALLTLEGVPVEFALDGAGGKQEIPSGKPSTSLGASLADAVHLFLSQEGKEYHYIDLTKALVARGVIIPGKDPGNNLVAHIYKDPRFLRPKRGVYGLRQWYPTSVSNAGIRKVKRSKRTRTKSRARR
;
A
#
# COMPACT_ATOMS: atom_id res chain seq x y z
N MET A 1 48.35 48.63 -5.44
CA MET A 1 48.47 47.41 -4.59
C MET A 1 47.10 46.79 -4.46
N GLU A 2 46.86 45.59 -4.98
CA GLU A 2 45.57 44.92 -4.78
C GLU A 2 45.36 44.59 -3.30
N SER A 3 44.18 44.93 -2.76
CA SER A 3 43.80 44.68 -1.37
C SER A 3 43.80 43.17 -1.06
N GLN A 4 44.33 42.78 0.10
CA GLN A 4 44.36 41.38 0.57
C GLN A 4 42.97 40.73 0.57
N PHE A 5 41.91 41.51 0.79
CA PHE A 5 40.52 41.07 0.72
C PHE A 5 40.11 40.57 -0.67
N VAL A 6 40.54 41.27 -1.73
CA VAL A 6 40.23 40.87 -3.12
C VAL A 6 40.94 39.55 -3.47
N LYS A 7 42.15 39.32 -2.94
CA LYS A 7 42.87 38.05 -3.13
C LYS A 7 42.18 36.89 -2.41
N ALA A 8 41.69 37.11 -1.19
CA ALA A 8 40.93 36.11 -0.44
C ALA A 8 39.63 35.72 -1.17
N LEU A 9 38.85 36.71 -1.62
CA LEU A 9 37.61 36.46 -2.39
C LEU A 9 37.88 35.69 -3.70
N ARG A 10 38.95 36.01 -4.43
CA ARG A 10 39.33 35.26 -5.65
C ARG A 10 39.68 33.80 -5.32
N SER A 11 40.35 33.55 -4.19
CA SER A 11 40.68 32.18 -3.75
C SER A 11 39.46 31.38 -3.32
N GLU A 12 38.50 32.01 -2.65
CA GLU A 12 37.24 31.35 -2.28
C GLU A 12 36.39 31.08 -3.52
N LEU A 13 36.32 32.03 -4.45
CA LEU A 13 35.59 31.85 -5.70
C LEU A 13 36.16 30.69 -6.54
N SER A 14 37.49 30.55 -6.62
CA SER A 14 38.10 29.42 -7.32
C SER A 14 37.87 28.09 -6.59
N ALA A 15 37.89 28.09 -5.26
CA ALA A 15 37.57 26.91 -4.45
C ALA A 15 36.09 26.48 -4.60
N VAL A 16 35.16 27.44 -4.65
CA VAL A 16 33.74 27.15 -4.91
C VAL A 16 33.54 26.67 -6.33
N SER A 17 34.19 27.29 -7.32
CA SER A 17 34.10 26.88 -8.73
C SER A 17 34.59 25.45 -8.96
N THR A 18 35.67 25.05 -8.29
CA THR A 18 36.21 23.67 -8.37
C THR A 18 35.32 22.65 -7.67
N LYS A 19 34.72 23.02 -6.53
CA LYS A 19 33.70 22.18 -5.88
C LYS A 19 32.47 22.02 -6.76
N LEU A 20 32.02 23.10 -7.40
CA LEU A 20 30.86 23.08 -8.30
C LEU A 20 31.12 22.16 -9.50
N SER A 21 32.28 22.27 -10.15
CA SER A 21 32.62 21.39 -11.26
C SER A 21 32.70 19.92 -10.83
N ALA A 22 33.27 19.64 -9.64
CA ALA A 22 33.31 18.28 -9.09
C ALA A 22 31.91 17.71 -8.74
N VAL A 23 30.95 18.56 -8.37
CA VAL A 23 29.56 18.13 -8.15
C VAL A 23 28.87 17.89 -9.49
N CYS A 24 29.08 18.75 -10.48
CA CYS A 24 28.53 18.57 -11.83
C CYS A 24 28.97 17.23 -12.44
N THR A 25 30.25 16.86 -12.34
CA THR A 25 30.73 15.57 -12.85
C THR A 25 30.10 14.38 -12.12
N LYS A 26 29.93 14.46 -10.79
CA LYS A 26 29.22 13.42 -10.03
C LYS A 26 27.77 13.26 -10.46
N ILE A 27 27.08 14.38 -10.73
CA ILE A 27 25.69 14.36 -11.21
C ILE A 27 25.63 13.68 -12.59
N GLU A 28 26.58 13.97 -13.48
CA GLU A 28 26.65 13.34 -14.80
C GLU A 28 26.89 11.83 -14.70
N VAL A 29 27.83 11.39 -13.86
CA VAL A 29 28.07 9.96 -13.61
C VAL A 29 26.79 9.26 -13.14
N VAL A 30 26.13 9.80 -12.11
CA VAL A 30 24.87 9.22 -11.58
C VAL A 30 23.78 9.19 -12.66
N ARG A 31 23.68 10.23 -13.51
CA ARG A 31 22.73 10.23 -14.62
C ARG A 31 23.02 9.12 -15.62
N THR A 32 24.28 8.90 -15.98
CA THR A 32 24.66 7.82 -16.90
C THR A 32 24.41 6.43 -16.31
N GLU A 33 24.68 6.23 -15.02
CA GLU A 33 24.39 4.96 -14.33
C GLU A 33 22.88 4.67 -14.28
N MET A 34 22.07 5.68 -13.97
CA MET A 34 20.61 5.54 -13.94
C MET A 34 20.04 5.25 -15.34
N ALA A 35 20.57 5.89 -16.38
CA ALA A 35 20.20 5.60 -17.76
C ALA A 35 20.53 4.15 -18.13
N GLY A 36 21.72 3.66 -17.75
CA GLY A 36 22.11 2.25 -17.96
C GLY A 36 21.14 1.27 -17.30
N ARG A 37 20.83 1.48 -16.01
CA ARG A 37 19.86 0.63 -15.29
C ARG A 37 18.46 0.62 -15.90
N LEU A 38 18.01 1.76 -16.45
CA LEU A 38 16.72 1.81 -17.15
C LEU A 38 16.75 0.92 -18.40
N THR A 39 17.81 0.99 -19.21
CA THR A 39 17.94 0.14 -20.40
C THR A 39 18.06 -1.34 -20.05
N GLU A 40 18.75 -1.70 -18.96
CA GLU A 40 18.82 -3.08 -18.47
C GLU A 40 17.43 -3.61 -18.07
N LEU A 41 16.68 -2.83 -17.29
CA LEU A 41 15.33 -3.20 -16.88
C LEU A 41 14.34 -3.29 -18.05
N GLU A 42 14.49 -2.44 -19.07
CA GLU A 42 13.71 -2.52 -20.31
C GLU A 42 14.00 -3.83 -21.06
N ASN A 43 15.27 -4.20 -21.20
CA ASN A 43 15.66 -5.47 -21.82
C ASN A 43 15.12 -6.68 -21.03
N GLU A 44 15.24 -6.67 -19.70
CA GLU A 44 14.68 -7.73 -18.85
C GLU A 44 13.17 -7.86 -19.02
N LYS A 45 12.45 -6.73 -19.02
CA LYS A 45 11.00 -6.71 -19.26
C LYS A 45 10.66 -7.35 -20.61
N ASP A 46 11.36 -6.99 -21.67
CA ASP A 46 11.13 -7.55 -23.01
C ASP A 46 11.35 -9.06 -23.05
N THR A 47 12.40 -9.55 -22.37
CA THR A 47 12.65 -11.00 -22.27
C THR A 47 11.53 -11.72 -21.52
N LEU A 48 11.06 -11.16 -20.40
CA LEU A 48 9.97 -11.74 -19.62
C LEU A 48 8.65 -11.72 -20.38
N GLU A 49 8.36 -10.66 -21.13
CA GLU A 49 7.18 -10.58 -21.98
C GLU A 49 7.22 -11.58 -23.14
N ALA A 50 8.39 -11.83 -23.72
CA ALA A 50 8.57 -12.87 -24.72
C ALA A 50 8.36 -14.27 -24.14
N LEU A 51 8.89 -14.56 -22.94
CA LEU A 51 8.68 -15.82 -22.24
C LEU A 51 7.20 -16.03 -21.89
N LEU A 52 6.51 -14.98 -21.42
CA LEU A 52 5.10 -15.03 -21.11
C LEU A 52 4.27 -15.35 -22.35
N ARG A 53 4.55 -14.68 -23.48
CA ARG A 53 3.92 -14.99 -24.78
C ARG A 53 4.14 -16.45 -25.19
N HIS A 54 5.35 -16.97 -24.96
CA HIS A 54 5.65 -18.37 -25.27
C HIS A 54 4.84 -19.34 -24.39
N ILE A 55 4.78 -19.10 -23.07
CA ILE A 55 3.99 -19.93 -22.15
C ILE A 55 2.50 -19.87 -22.50
N GLN A 56 1.96 -18.69 -22.83
CA GLN A 56 0.58 -18.54 -23.28
C GLN A 56 0.31 -19.39 -24.52
N ALA A 57 1.21 -19.36 -25.52
CA ALA A 57 1.09 -20.19 -26.71
C ALA A 57 1.06 -21.69 -26.37
N LEU A 58 1.94 -22.16 -25.46
CA LEU A 58 1.94 -23.55 -25.02
C LEU A 58 0.63 -23.95 -24.32
N LEU A 59 0.13 -23.11 -23.41
CA LEU A 59 -1.13 -23.35 -22.70
C LEU A 59 -2.35 -23.39 -23.64
N THR A 60 -2.35 -22.55 -24.68
CA THR A 60 -3.42 -22.59 -25.70
C THR A 60 -3.41 -23.88 -26.52
N LEU A 61 -2.23 -24.47 -26.76
CA LEU A 61 -2.10 -25.76 -27.46
C LEU A 61 -2.53 -26.95 -26.59
N GLU A 62 -2.37 -26.86 -25.26
CA GLU A 62 -2.78 -27.90 -24.31
C GLU A 62 -4.30 -27.91 -24.02
N GLY A 63 -5.09 -27.06 -24.69
CA GLY A 63 -6.55 -27.02 -24.55
C GLY A 63 -7.02 -26.44 -23.21
N VAL A 64 -6.14 -25.77 -22.47
CA VAL A 64 -6.52 -24.96 -21.30
C VAL A 64 -7.10 -23.64 -21.82
N PRO A 65 -8.38 -23.31 -21.57
CA PRO A 65 -8.92 -22.01 -21.95
C PRO A 65 -8.23 -20.93 -21.11
N VAL A 66 -7.30 -20.21 -21.73
CA VAL A 66 -6.70 -19.01 -21.16
C VAL A 66 -7.72 -17.87 -21.33
N GLU A 67 -8.77 -17.85 -20.51
CA GLU A 67 -9.60 -16.67 -20.33
C GLU A 67 -8.84 -15.65 -19.47
N PHE A 68 -7.80 -15.06 -20.06
CA PHE A 68 -7.31 -13.75 -19.69
C PHE A 68 -7.46 -12.88 -20.92
N ALA A 69 -8.68 -12.35 -21.09
CA ALA A 69 -9.00 -11.34 -22.07
C ALA A 69 -8.15 -10.09 -21.82
N LEU A 70 -7.06 -9.99 -22.56
CA LEU A 70 -6.46 -8.70 -22.92
C LEU A 70 -6.77 -8.51 -24.41
N ASP A 71 -7.96 -7.95 -24.67
CA ASP A 71 -8.27 -7.32 -25.95
C ASP A 71 -8.58 -5.83 -25.69
N GLY A 72 -7.99 -4.99 -26.53
CA GLY A 72 -7.63 -3.62 -26.18
C GLY A 72 -8.55 -2.52 -26.71
N ALA A 73 -8.01 -1.29 -26.54
CA ALA A 73 -8.31 -0.03 -27.22
C ALA A 73 -9.45 0.86 -26.65
N GLY A 74 -9.06 2.08 -26.28
CA GLY A 74 -9.94 3.26 -26.40
C GLY A 74 -10.34 3.96 -25.10
N GLY A 75 -9.39 4.49 -24.33
CA GLY A 75 -9.72 5.44 -23.27
C GLY A 75 -8.49 6.02 -22.61
N LYS A 76 -8.19 7.29 -22.92
CA LYS A 76 -7.31 8.12 -22.11
C LYS A 76 -7.98 8.31 -20.75
N GLN A 77 -7.77 7.37 -19.84
CA GLN A 77 -7.76 7.65 -18.42
C GLN A 77 -6.38 7.28 -17.92
N GLU A 78 -5.76 8.19 -17.20
CA GLU A 78 -4.55 7.95 -16.42
C GLU A 78 -4.87 6.88 -15.38
N ILE A 79 -4.74 5.63 -15.78
CA ILE A 79 -4.75 4.48 -14.89
C ILE A 79 -3.29 4.33 -14.44
N PRO A 80 -2.97 4.48 -13.14
CA PRO A 80 -1.63 4.24 -12.66
C PRO A 80 -1.30 2.77 -12.93
N SER A 81 -0.37 2.57 -13.86
CA SER A 81 0.13 1.29 -14.30
C SER A 81 0.85 0.57 -13.15
N GLY A 82 0.31 -0.58 -12.74
CA GLY A 82 0.99 -1.49 -11.82
C GLY A 82 0.26 -2.84 -11.74
N LYS A 83 0.93 -3.90 -12.17
CA LYS A 83 0.57 -5.31 -11.87
C LYS A 83 0.30 -5.50 -10.36
N PRO A 84 -0.49 -6.53 -9.96
CA PRO A 84 -1.19 -6.58 -8.67
C PRO A 84 -0.21 -6.67 -7.49
N SER A 85 0.16 -5.51 -6.97
CA SER A 85 1.05 -5.39 -5.84
C SER A 85 0.31 -5.79 -4.58
N THR A 86 0.45 -7.06 -4.23
CA THR A 86 0.56 -7.47 -2.81
C THR A 86 1.91 -6.96 -2.26
N SER A 87 2.23 -5.68 -2.42
CA SER A 87 3.52 -5.13 -2.02
C SER A 87 3.48 -3.60 -1.91
N LEU A 88 3.21 -3.10 -0.70
CA LEU A 88 3.93 -1.99 -0.04
C LEU A 88 3.17 -1.60 1.25
N GLY A 89 3.20 -2.46 2.26
CA GLY A 89 2.89 -2.12 3.65
C GLY A 89 1.46 -1.63 3.99
N ALA A 90 0.59 -1.40 3.00
CA ALA A 90 -0.78 -1.02 3.20
C ALA A 90 -1.54 -2.24 3.74
N SER A 91 -1.92 -2.16 5.00
CA SER A 91 -2.72 -3.19 5.67
C SER A 91 -4.02 -3.38 4.89
N LEU A 92 -4.62 -4.57 4.97
CA LEU A 92 -6.00 -4.79 4.47
C LEU A 92 -6.97 -3.74 5.02
N ALA A 93 -6.70 -3.24 6.23
CA ALA A 93 -7.39 -2.11 6.83
C ALA A 93 -7.24 -0.81 6.02
N ASP A 94 -6.05 -0.48 5.50
CA ASP A 94 -5.84 0.73 4.70
C ASP A 94 -6.60 0.68 3.38
N ALA A 95 -6.66 -0.50 2.72
CA ALA A 95 -7.47 -0.69 1.52
C ALA A 95 -8.97 -0.46 1.79
N VAL A 96 -9.47 -0.94 2.92
CA VAL A 96 -10.87 -0.68 3.35
C VAL A 96 -11.08 0.79 3.66
N HIS A 97 -10.11 1.45 4.32
CA HIS A 97 -10.21 2.87 4.65
C HIS A 97 -10.32 3.71 3.38
N LEU A 98 -9.48 3.46 2.38
CA LEU A 98 -9.53 4.14 1.09
C LEU A 98 -10.89 3.90 0.40
N PHE A 99 -11.37 2.66 0.38
CA PHE A 99 -12.66 2.32 -0.19
C PHE A 99 -13.81 3.11 0.47
N LEU A 100 -13.91 3.05 1.80
CA LEU A 100 -14.97 3.74 2.53
C LEU A 100 -14.85 5.26 2.41
N SER A 101 -13.63 5.80 2.39
CA SER A 101 -13.40 7.24 2.22
C SER A 101 -13.81 7.74 0.83
N GLN A 102 -13.68 6.90 -0.21
CA GLN A 102 -14.10 7.25 -1.57
C GLN A 102 -15.62 7.19 -1.74
N GLU A 103 -16.27 6.16 -1.21
CA GLU A 103 -17.72 5.98 -1.37
C GLU A 103 -18.54 6.88 -0.43
N GLY A 104 -17.97 7.29 0.72
CA GLY A 104 -18.64 8.17 1.68
C GLY A 104 -19.84 7.53 2.38
N LYS A 105 -19.99 6.21 2.31
CA LYS A 105 -21.12 5.45 2.88
C LYS A 105 -20.65 4.24 3.66
N GLU A 106 -21.47 3.81 4.60
CA GLU A 106 -21.26 2.57 5.33
C GLU A 106 -21.66 1.36 4.49
N TYR A 107 -20.93 0.26 4.64
CA TYR A 107 -21.19 -0.97 3.89
C TYR A 107 -21.26 -2.17 4.83
N HIS A 108 -22.05 -3.16 4.43
CA HIS A 108 -22.03 -4.46 5.07
C HIS A 108 -20.72 -5.19 4.70
N TYR A 109 -20.15 -5.97 5.62
CA TYR A 109 -18.86 -6.62 5.41
C TYR A 109 -18.82 -7.55 4.19
N ILE A 110 -19.96 -8.18 3.86
CA ILE A 110 -20.09 -9.03 2.66
C ILE A 110 -19.95 -8.18 1.39
N ASP A 111 -20.59 -7.02 1.37
CA ASP A 111 -20.55 -6.12 0.22
C ASP A 111 -19.18 -5.46 0.09
N LEU A 112 -18.54 -5.13 1.22
CA LEU A 112 -17.14 -4.70 1.24
C LEU A 112 -16.23 -5.76 0.65
N THR A 113 -16.36 -7.02 1.04
CA THR A 113 -15.54 -8.08 0.44
C THR A 113 -15.76 -8.22 -1.05
N LYS A 114 -17.01 -8.20 -1.51
CA LYS A 114 -17.32 -8.29 -2.94
C LYS A 114 -16.74 -7.12 -3.71
N ALA A 115 -16.89 -5.90 -3.19
CA ALA A 115 -16.38 -4.69 -3.81
C ALA A 115 -14.84 -4.66 -3.84
N LEU A 116 -14.17 -5.10 -2.77
CA LEU A 116 -12.71 -5.18 -2.71
C LEU A 116 -12.16 -6.25 -3.66
N VAL A 117 -12.79 -7.42 -3.71
CA VAL A 117 -12.41 -8.48 -4.66
C VAL A 117 -12.63 -8.03 -6.10
N ALA A 118 -13.74 -7.35 -6.40
CA ALA A 118 -14.02 -6.79 -7.72
C ALA A 118 -12.98 -5.71 -8.13
N ARG A 119 -12.38 -5.02 -7.16
CA ARG A 119 -11.27 -4.06 -7.37
C ARG A 119 -9.88 -4.72 -7.40
N GLY A 120 -9.81 -6.06 -7.34
CA GLY A 120 -8.55 -6.80 -7.41
C GLY A 120 -7.78 -6.88 -6.08
N VAL A 121 -8.40 -6.52 -4.95
CA VAL A 121 -7.77 -6.66 -3.63
C VAL A 121 -7.87 -8.12 -3.17
N ILE A 122 -6.71 -8.75 -2.96
CA ILE A 122 -6.62 -10.14 -2.51
C ILE A 122 -6.81 -10.19 -0.99
N ILE A 123 -7.84 -10.90 -0.55
CA ILE A 123 -8.11 -11.15 0.87
C ILE A 123 -7.72 -12.60 1.17
N PRO A 124 -6.63 -12.85 1.92
CA PRO A 124 -6.17 -14.22 2.15
C PRO A 124 -7.13 -14.98 3.09
N GLY A 125 -7.08 -16.31 3.01
CA GLY A 125 -7.80 -17.21 3.92
C GLY A 125 -9.01 -17.91 3.30
N LYS A 126 -9.54 -18.89 4.04
CA LYS A 126 -10.68 -19.72 3.62
C LYS A 126 -11.97 -18.90 3.47
N ASP A 127 -12.18 -17.95 4.39
CA ASP A 127 -13.35 -17.08 4.43
C ASP A 127 -12.93 -15.60 4.37
N PRO A 128 -12.93 -14.96 3.19
CA PRO A 128 -12.42 -13.60 3.03
C PRO A 128 -13.21 -12.58 3.86
N GLY A 129 -14.53 -12.77 4.01
CA GLY A 129 -15.38 -11.91 4.84
C GLY A 129 -14.99 -11.88 6.30
N ASN A 130 -14.69 -13.04 6.88
CA ASN A 130 -14.33 -13.14 8.28
C ASN A 130 -12.92 -12.61 8.52
N ASN A 131 -11.99 -12.87 7.59
CA ASN A 131 -10.64 -12.34 7.68
C ASN A 131 -10.63 -10.80 7.58
N LEU A 132 -11.39 -10.23 6.64
CA LEU A 132 -11.58 -8.79 6.51
C LEU A 132 -12.05 -8.16 7.83
N VAL A 133 -13.09 -8.73 8.43
CA VAL A 133 -13.64 -8.26 9.71
C VAL A 133 -12.59 -8.30 10.83
N ALA A 134 -11.76 -9.34 10.89
CA ALA A 134 -10.72 -9.46 11.90
C ALA A 134 -9.66 -8.35 11.80
N HIS A 135 -9.31 -7.93 10.58
CA HIS A 135 -8.40 -6.81 10.35
C HIS A 135 -9.05 -5.46 10.67
N ILE A 136 -10.29 -5.23 10.21
CA ILE A 136 -11.05 -4.00 10.48
C ILE A 136 -11.29 -3.81 11.98
N TYR A 137 -11.61 -4.88 12.71
CA TYR A 137 -11.90 -4.80 14.14
C TYR A 137 -10.70 -4.35 14.99
N LYS A 138 -9.47 -4.67 14.55
CA LYS A 138 -8.24 -4.27 15.25
C LYS A 138 -7.89 -2.80 15.04
N ASP A 139 -8.36 -2.19 13.97
CA ASP A 139 -8.02 -0.81 13.63
C ASP A 139 -9.02 0.19 14.24
N PRO A 140 -8.55 1.14 15.08
CA PRO A 140 -9.41 2.11 15.76
C PRO A 140 -10.05 3.16 14.84
N ARG A 141 -9.67 3.22 13.56
CA ARG A 141 -10.25 4.11 12.54
C ARG A 141 -11.65 3.68 12.11
N PHE A 142 -12.00 2.41 12.30
CA PHE A 142 -13.32 1.89 11.92
C PHE A 142 -14.27 1.87 13.10
N LEU A 143 -15.54 2.09 12.79
CA LEU A 143 -16.64 1.91 13.72
C LEU A 143 -17.65 0.92 13.12
N ARG A 144 -18.24 0.12 14.00
CA ARG A 144 -19.36 -0.76 13.69
C ARG A 144 -20.64 -0.18 14.30
N PRO A 145 -21.41 0.65 13.57
CA PRO A 145 -22.65 1.24 14.08
C PRO A 145 -23.77 0.19 14.23
N LYS A 146 -23.84 -0.77 13.31
CA LYS A 146 -24.84 -1.86 13.31
C LYS A 146 -24.17 -3.22 13.14
N ARG A 147 -24.90 -4.30 13.44
CA ARG A 147 -24.39 -5.67 13.24
C ARG A 147 -24.05 -5.88 11.76
N GLY A 148 -22.78 -6.13 11.46
CA GLY A 148 -22.30 -6.45 10.11
C GLY A 148 -21.99 -5.25 9.23
N VAL A 149 -22.36 -4.03 9.67
CA VAL A 149 -22.12 -2.78 8.93
C VAL A 149 -20.91 -2.08 9.51
N TYR A 150 -20.00 -1.65 8.63
CA TYR A 150 -18.77 -0.96 8.99
C TYR A 150 -18.70 0.40 8.27
N GLY A 151 -18.19 1.39 8.99
CA GLY A 151 -17.98 2.74 8.50
C GLY A 151 -16.75 3.37 9.14
N LEU A 152 -16.36 4.54 8.64
CA LEU A 152 -15.28 5.31 9.23
C LEU A 152 -15.74 5.95 10.53
N ARG A 153 -14.87 5.96 11.54
CA ARG A 153 -15.14 6.56 12.85
C ARG A 153 -15.45 8.05 12.76
N GLN A 154 -14.87 8.74 11.78
CA GLN A 154 -15.07 10.18 11.55
C GLN A 154 -16.54 10.52 11.25
N TRP A 155 -17.30 9.59 10.68
CA TRP A 155 -18.74 9.80 10.40
C TRP A 155 -19.61 9.74 11.64
N TYR A 156 -19.06 9.27 12.77
CA TYR A 156 -19.80 8.99 14.00
C TYR A 156 -19.15 9.67 15.22
N PRO A 157 -19.18 11.01 15.31
CA PRO A 157 -18.52 11.75 16.39
C PRO A 157 -19.10 11.44 17.78
N THR A 158 -20.37 11.06 17.87
CA THR A 158 -21.08 10.76 19.11
C THR A 158 -21.01 9.29 19.53
N SER A 159 -20.57 8.38 18.65
CA SER A 159 -20.58 6.93 18.91
C SER A 159 -19.29 6.50 19.60
N VAL A 160 -19.39 6.21 20.89
CA VAL A 160 -18.23 5.89 21.74
C VAL A 160 -17.83 4.40 21.66
N SER A 161 -18.70 3.52 21.19
CA SER A 161 -18.45 2.06 21.20
C SER A 161 -19.01 1.33 19.99
N ASN A 162 -18.28 0.32 19.52
CA ASN A 162 -18.76 -0.63 18.51
C ASN A 162 -19.97 -1.43 19.02
N ALA A 163 -20.96 -1.59 18.16
CA ALA A 163 -22.14 -2.40 18.45
C ALA A 163 -21.73 -3.84 18.83
N GLY A 164 -22.17 -4.32 19.99
CA GLY A 164 -21.92 -5.68 20.48
C GLY A 164 -20.78 -5.83 21.49
N ILE A 165 -20.04 -4.76 21.82
CA ILE A 165 -19.09 -4.80 22.94
C ILE A 165 -19.87 -4.88 24.25
N ARG A 166 -19.89 -6.06 24.88
CA ARG A 166 -20.39 -6.20 26.25
C ARG A 166 -19.37 -5.56 27.19
N LYS A 167 -19.77 -4.50 27.92
CA LYS A 167 -18.96 -3.95 29.01
C LYS A 167 -18.76 -5.06 30.05
N VAL A 168 -17.56 -5.65 30.07
CA VAL A 168 -17.20 -6.63 31.09
C VAL A 168 -17.16 -5.87 32.42
N LYS A 169 -18.18 -6.05 33.25
CA LYS A 169 -18.13 -5.64 34.65
C LYS A 169 -16.98 -6.43 35.27
N ARG A 170 -15.83 -5.78 35.49
CA ARG A 170 -14.71 -6.34 36.28
C ARG A 170 -15.30 -6.73 37.63
N SER A 171 -15.55 -8.02 37.85
CA SER A 171 -15.95 -8.50 39.17
C SER A 171 -14.74 -8.29 40.07
N LYS A 172 -14.90 -7.44 41.09
CA LYS A 172 -13.92 -7.29 42.16
C LYS A 172 -13.91 -8.60 42.93
N ARG A 173 -13.13 -9.57 42.48
CA ARG A 173 -12.91 -10.82 43.19
C ARG A 173 -12.06 -10.48 44.41
N THR A 174 -12.76 -10.16 45.50
CA THR A 174 -12.22 -10.03 46.85
C THR A 174 -11.38 -11.26 47.16
N ARG A 175 -10.07 -11.08 47.36
CA ARG A 175 -9.19 -12.07 48.00
C ARG A 175 -9.65 -12.23 49.45
N THR A 176 -10.63 -13.08 49.68
CA THR A 176 -10.94 -13.55 51.04
C THR A 176 -9.86 -14.54 51.45
N LYS A 177 -9.14 -14.18 52.53
CA LYS A 177 -8.19 -14.99 53.28
C LYS A 177 -8.69 -16.43 53.47
N SER A 178 -7.99 -17.41 52.92
CA SER A 178 -7.95 -18.79 53.42
C SER A 178 -6.58 -18.98 54.09
N ARG A 179 -6.42 -18.63 55.37
CA ARG A 179 -6.78 -19.41 56.56
C ARG A 179 -5.70 -20.47 56.85
N ALA A 180 -4.90 -20.13 57.86
CA ALA A 180 -4.00 -20.99 58.58
C ALA A 180 -4.66 -22.32 59.00
N ARG A 181 -3.92 -23.42 58.84
CA ARG A 181 -4.00 -24.67 59.59
C ARG A 181 -2.54 -25.09 59.77
N ARG A 182 -2.00 -24.88 60.98
CA ARG A 182 -1.87 -25.87 62.06
C ARG A 182 -0.84 -26.92 61.75
#